data_AF-A0A7T8KE70-F1
#
_entry.id   AF-A0A7T8KE70-F1
#
_cell.length_a   1.000
_cell.length_b   1.000
_cell.length_c   1.000
_cell.angle_alpha   90.00
_cell.angle_beta   90.00
_cell.angle_gamma   90.00
#
_symmetry.space_group_name_H-M   'P 1'
#
loop_
_entity.id
_entity.type
_entity.pdbx_description
1 polymer ?
#
loop_
_entity_poly.entity_id
_entity_poly.type
_entity_poly.pdbx_seq_one_letter_code
_entity_poly.pdbx_strand_id
1 'polypeptide(L)'
;NIMIPYGPTFGDHFIQGSVSDVDFEKKEVTVSPEVGNYSYTHLIIAVGSRGPFPGKSDAKTQEDVRKSYSELASELDKSSDIVIVGGGPVGVELAGEIAERYSSKFVTLIHPNKDLASKRYTSEGFQNKMKKRLKHFTVEVVQGK
;
A
#
# COMPACT_ATOMS: atom_id res chain seq x y z
N ASN A 1 9.07 4.44 -5.33
CA ASN A 1 9.60 3.57 -4.26
C ASN A 1 10.79 4.29 -3.64
N ILE A 2 10.57 4.98 -2.51
CA ILE A 2 11.56 5.90 -1.93
C ILE A 2 12.46 5.20 -0.90
N MET A 3 12.02 4.07 -0.35
CA MET A 3 12.70 3.34 0.73
C MET A 3 13.93 2.54 0.26
N ILE A 4 14.01 2.23 -1.03
CA ILE A 4 15.15 1.52 -1.62
C ILE A 4 16.14 2.56 -2.18
N PRO A 5 17.40 2.60 -1.70
CA PRO A 5 18.41 3.53 -2.22
C PRO A 5 18.91 3.03 -3.57
N TYR A 6 18.25 3.43 -4.65
CA TYR A 6 18.62 3.03 -6.01
C TYR A 6 19.88 3.73 -6.53
N GLY A 7 20.23 4.91 -5.99
CA GLY A 7 21.43 5.67 -6.36
C GLY A 7 22.72 4.84 -6.30
N PRO A 8 23.06 4.17 -5.18
CA PRO A 8 24.22 3.28 -5.10
C PRO A 8 24.27 2.16 -6.15
N THR A 9 23.11 1.67 -6.60
CA THR A 9 23.04 0.56 -7.57
C THR A 9 23.20 1.04 -9.02
N PHE A 10 22.63 2.20 -9.35
CA PHE A 10 22.52 2.68 -10.74
C PHE A 10 23.36 3.91 -11.06
N GLY A 11 23.99 4.54 -10.06
CA GLY A 11 24.82 5.73 -10.22
C GLY A 11 24.10 6.82 -11.01
N ASP A 12 24.77 7.35 -12.04
CA ASP A 12 24.26 8.41 -12.90
C ASP A 12 23.09 7.98 -13.82
N HIS A 13 22.79 6.67 -13.88
CA HIS A 13 21.61 6.15 -14.60
C HIS A 13 20.34 6.14 -13.73
N PHE A 14 20.40 6.71 -12.52
CA PHE A 14 19.23 6.93 -11.68
C PHE A 14 19.04 8.41 -11.37
N ILE A 15 17.83 8.87 -11.66
CA ILE A 15 17.41 10.25 -11.41
C ILE A 15 16.28 10.21 -10.38
N GLN A 16 16.53 10.77 -9.20
CA GLN A 16 15.52 10.87 -8.16
C GLN A 16 14.66 12.11 -8.36
N GLY A 17 13.43 11.92 -8.80
CA GLY A 17 12.44 13.00 -8.95
C GLY A 17 11.07 12.45 -9.32
N SER A 18 10.12 13.37 -9.56
CA SER A 18 8.80 13.01 -10.07
C SER A 18 8.69 13.44 -11.53
N VAL A 19 8.43 12.48 -12.43
CA VAL A 19 8.03 12.83 -13.80
C VAL A 19 6.72 13.61 -13.73
N SER A 20 6.71 14.83 -14.26
CA SER A 20 5.54 15.71 -14.28
C SER A 20 4.89 15.79 -15.66
N ASP A 21 5.66 15.55 -16.73
CA ASP A 21 5.17 15.58 -18.10
C ASP A 21 5.98 14.68 -19.04
N VAL A 22 5.38 14.28 -20.17
CA VAL A 22 6.01 13.50 -21.23
C VAL A 22 5.60 14.08 -22.59
N ASP A 23 6.57 14.61 -23.33
CA ASP A 23 6.40 15.05 -24.71
C ASP A 23 6.77 13.88 -25.65
N PHE A 24 5.75 13.22 -26.21
CA PHE A 24 5.95 12.04 -27.07
C PHE A 24 6.50 12.38 -28.47
N GLU A 25 6.29 13.61 -28.95
CA GLU A 25 6.77 14.06 -30.26
C GLU A 25 8.27 14.38 -30.20
N LYS A 26 8.69 15.14 -29.18
CA LYS A 26 10.11 15.42 -28.91
C LYS A 26 10.83 14.25 -28.25
N LYS A 27 10.07 13.26 -27.77
CA LYS A 27 10.54 12.11 -27.00
C LYS A 27 11.33 12.55 -25.77
N GLU A 28 10.70 13.36 -24.94
CA GLU A 28 11.31 13.98 -23.77
C GLU A 28 10.44 13.79 -22.52
N VAL A 29 11.07 13.52 -21.37
CA VAL A 29 10.40 13.49 -20.07
C VAL A 29 10.83 14.68 -19.22
N THR A 30 9.86 15.36 -18.62
CA THR A 30 10.11 16.44 -17.65
C THR A 30 10.04 15.87 -16.25
N VAL A 31 11.07 16.11 -15.44
CA VAL A 31 11.14 15.65 -14.04
C VAL A 31 11.09 16.87 -13.11
N SER A 32 10.62 16.73 -11.88
CA SER A 32 10.43 17.82 -10.91
C SER A 32 10.85 17.39 -9.50
N PRO A 33 11.17 18.32 -8.57
CA PRO A 33 11.20 19.79 -8.72
C PRO A 33 12.55 20.38 -9.17
N GLU A 34 13.67 19.69 -8.97
CA GLU A 34 15.02 20.20 -9.29
C GLU A 34 15.65 19.49 -10.50
N VAL A 35 14.82 18.86 -11.31
CA VAL A 35 15.26 17.87 -12.29
C VAL A 35 14.82 18.32 -13.68
N GLY A 36 15.64 18.06 -14.70
CA GLY A 36 15.49 18.66 -16.01
C GLY A 36 14.62 17.85 -16.97
N ASN A 37 14.89 18.09 -18.25
CA ASN A 37 14.29 17.38 -19.37
C ASN A 37 15.25 16.30 -19.89
N TYR A 38 14.73 15.10 -20.16
CA TYR A 38 15.55 13.97 -20.62
C TYR A 38 14.95 13.34 -21.86
N SER A 39 15.73 13.30 -22.93
CA SER A 39 15.33 12.65 -24.17
C SER A 39 15.40 11.13 -24.06
N TYR A 40 14.54 10.43 -24.79
CA TYR A 40 14.51 8.97 -24.86
C TYR A 40 14.36 8.46 -26.30
N THR A 41 14.80 7.23 -26.55
CA THR A 41 14.49 6.52 -27.80
C THR A 41 13.26 5.63 -27.64
N HIS A 42 13.12 5.01 -26.46
CA HIS A 42 12.00 4.18 -26.05
C HIS A 42 11.62 4.55 -24.61
N LEU A 43 10.32 4.62 -24.31
CA LEU A 43 9.81 4.94 -22.98
C LEU A 43 9.07 3.75 -22.39
N ILE A 44 9.45 3.35 -21.18
CA ILE A 44 8.74 2.34 -20.38
C ILE A 44 8.02 3.06 -19.24
N ILE A 45 6.69 2.97 -19.21
CA ILE A 45 5.87 3.56 -18.14
C ILE A 45 5.61 2.52 -17.06
N ALA A 46 6.28 2.67 -15.91
CA ALA A 46 6.20 1.76 -14.78
C ALA A 46 5.90 2.49 -13.44
N VAL A 47 5.07 3.53 -13.50
CA VAL A 47 4.82 4.46 -12.36
C VAL A 47 3.92 3.91 -11.24
N GLY A 48 3.36 2.70 -11.42
CA GLY A 48 2.45 2.09 -10.46
C GLY A 48 1.09 2.81 -10.37
N SER A 49 0.48 2.82 -9.18
CA SER A 49 -0.80 3.49 -8.92
C SER A 49 -0.82 4.18 -7.56
N ARG A 50 -1.74 5.13 -7.37
CA ARG A 50 -2.00 5.80 -6.09
C ARG A 50 -3.07 5.06 -5.28
N GLY A 51 -3.19 5.39 -4.00
CA GLY A 51 -4.17 4.80 -3.09
C GLY A 51 -4.09 5.44 -1.71
N PRO A 52 -5.08 5.18 -0.84
CA PRO A 52 -5.12 5.77 0.49
C PRO A 52 -4.05 5.16 1.40
N PHE A 53 -3.57 5.98 2.33
CA PHE A 53 -2.82 5.53 3.50
C PHE A 53 -3.73 4.69 4.42
N PRO A 54 -3.23 3.61 5.07
CA PRO A 54 -1.83 3.15 5.10
C PRO A 54 -1.45 2.16 4.00
N GLY A 55 -2.36 1.82 3.10
CA GLY A 55 -2.09 0.89 1.99
C GLY A 55 -1.09 1.45 0.98
N LYS A 56 -1.05 2.78 0.80
CA LYS A 56 -0.05 3.51 0.02
C LYS A 56 0.27 4.85 0.69
N SER A 57 1.49 5.34 0.51
CA SER A 57 1.92 6.65 1.00
C SER A 57 2.28 7.56 -0.17
N ASP A 58 1.87 8.82 -0.09
CA ASP A 58 2.23 9.87 -1.05
C ASP A 58 3.50 10.63 -0.65
N ALA A 59 4.08 10.29 0.51
CA ALA A 59 5.32 10.87 1.02
C ALA A 59 6.45 10.80 -0.02
N LYS A 60 7.29 11.85 -0.06
CA LYS A 60 8.34 12.02 -1.08
C LYS A 60 9.74 11.69 -0.60
N THR A 61 9.94 11.64 0.72
CA THR A 61 11.22 11.30 1.34
C THR A 61 11.10 10.05 2.20
N GLN A 62 12.21 9.37 2.45
CA GLN A 62 12.20 8.21 3.34
C GLN A 62 11.86 8.60 4.77
N GLU A 63 12.29 9.79 5.19
CA GLU A 63 12.00 10.33 6.51
C GLU A 63 10.50 10.52 6.70
N ASP A 64 9.82 11.14 5.73
CA ASP A 64 8.36 11.33 5.76
C ASP A 64 7.61 10.01 5.80
N VAL A 65 8.03 9.03 4.98
CA VAL A 65 7.43 7.68 5.00
C VAL A 65 7.59 7.05 6.39
N ARG A 66 8.80 7.08 6.96
CA ARG A 66 9.06 6.52 8.30
C ARG A 66 8.24 7.23 9.37
N LYS A 67 8.16 8.55 9.30
CA LYS A 67 7.38 9.37 10.23
C LYS A 67 5.90 9.00 10.19
N SER A 68 5.27 8.97 9.01
CA SER A 68 3.84 8.63 8.89
C SER A 68 3.51 7.22 9.41
N TYR A 69 4.36 6.22 9.12
CA TYR A 69 4.15 4.87 9.64
C TYR A 69 4.43 4.77 11.16
N SER A 70 5.40 5.52 11.69
CA SER A 70 5.65 5.59 13.13
C SER A 70 4.50 6.26 13.88
N GLU A 71 3.90 7.31 13.32
CA GLU A 71 2.73 7.97 13.88
C GLU A 71 1.54 7.01 13.91
N LEU A 72 1.25 6.34 12.79
CA LEU A 72 0.21 5.30 12.74
C LEU A 72 0.46 4.19 13.76
N ALA A 73 1.69 3.70 13.90
CA ALA A 73 2.01 2.67 14.89
C ALA A 73 1.72 3.16 16.32
N SER A 74 2.04 4.42 16.63
CA SER A 74 1.72 5.02 17.94
C SER A 74 0.21 5.19 18.17
N GLU A 75 -0.55 5.53 17.14
CA GLU A 75 -2.02 5.58 17.21
C GLU A 75 -2.60 4.19 17.46
N LEU A 76 -2.09 3.17 16.75
CA LEU A 76 -2.47 1.77 16.95
C LEU A 76 -2.15 1.31 18.37
N ASP A 77 -0.98 1.65 18.93
CA ASP A 77 -0.58 1.32 20.30
C ASP A 77 -1.59 1.84 21.34
N LYS A 78 -2.14 3.04 21.13
CA LYS A 78 -3.10 3.70 22.02
C LYS A 78 -4.55 3.26 21.82
N SER A 79 -4.85 2.62 20.68
CA SER A 79 -6.22 2.23 20.31
C SER A 79 -6.58 0.84 20.84
N SER A 80 -7.81 0.64 21.31
CA SER A 80 -8.33 -0.68 21.70
C SER A 80 -9.15 -1.32 20.59
N ASP A 81 -9.87 -0.51 19.82
CA ASP A 81 -10.80 -0.91 18.76
C ASP A 81 -10.37 -0.28 17.44
N ILE A 82 -10.19 -1.11 16.41
CA ILE A 82 -9.63 -0.71 15.12
C ILE A 82 -10.57 -1.17 14.02
N VAL A 83 -11.01 -0.23 13.17
CA VAL A 83 -11.88 -0.53 12.03
C VAL A 83 -11.11 -0.38 10.72
N ILE A 84 -11.11 -1.42 9.90
CA ILE A 84 -10.52 -1.44 8.56
C ILE A 84 -11.65 -1.54 7.54
N VAL A 85 -11.77 -0.51 6.70
CA VAL A 85 -12.75 -0.47 5.62
C VAL A 85 -12.11 -0.98 4.33
N GLY A 86 -12.55 -2.16 3.89
CA GLY A 86 -12.15 -2.78 2.63
C GLY A 86 -11.40 -4.10 2.80
N GLY A 87 -12.12 -5.22 2.83
CA GLY A 87 -11.56 -6.60 2.77
C GLY A 87 -10.93 -7.05 1.45
N GLY A 88 -10.25 -6.15 0.72
CA GLY A 88 -9.33 -6.52 -0.38
C GLY A 88 -8.03 -7.12 0.16
N PRO A 89 -7.00 -7.39 -0.68
CA PRO A 89 -5.79 -8.08 -0.22
C PRO A 89 -5.07 -7.29 0.87
N VAL A 90 -4.89 -5.98 0.64
CA VAL A 90 -4.25 -5.06 1.58
C VAL A 90 -5.01 -4.99 2.91
N GLY A 91 -6.34 -4.92 2.89
CA GLY A 91 -7.12 -4.84 4.13
C GLY A 91 -7.13 -6.16 4.91
N VAL A 92 -7.15 -7.30 4.22
CA VAL A 92 -7.02 -8.62 4.85
C VAL A 92 -5.64 -8.79 5.51
N GLU A 93 -4.57 -8.42 4.81
CA GLU A 93 -3.21 -8.47 5.35
C GLU A 93 -3.06 -7.54 6.56
N LEU A 94 -3.48 -6.27 6.43
CA LEU A 94 -3.40 -5.29 7.50
C LEU A 94 -4.18 -5.74 8.75
N ALA A 95 -5.38 -6.30 8.57
CA ALA A 95 -6.18 -6.82 9.68
C ALA A 95 -5.48 -7.97 10.41
N GLY A 96 -4.90 -8.90 9.65
CA GLY A 96 -4.13 -10.01 10.19
C GLY A 96 -2.89 -9.54 10.96
N GLU A 97 -2.08 -8.68 10.36
CA GLU A 97 -0.83 -8.17 10.95
C GLU A 97 -1.08 -7.40 12.26
N ILE A 98 -2.10 -6.54 12.28
CA ILE A 98 -2.46 -5.80 13.49
C ILE A 98 -2.89 -6.77 14.59
N ALA A 99 -3.75 -7.74 14.27
CA ALA A 99 -4.30 -8.61 15.29
C ALA A 99 -3.32 -9.70 15.76
N GLU A 100 -2.38 -10.12 14.91
CA GLU A 100 -1.25 -10.97 15.28
C GLU A 100 -0.26 -10.21 16.18
N ARG A 101 0.05 -8.96 15.87
CA ARG A 101 0.95 -8.13 16.68
C ARG A 101 0.35 -7.72 18.02
N TYR A 102 -0.96 -7.45 18.06
CA TYR A 102 -1.66 -6.91 19.22
C TYR A 102 -2.81 -7.81 19.65
N SER A 103 -2.49 -8.92 20.32
CA SER A 103 -3.47 -9.94 20.73
C SER A 103 -4.59 -9.44 21.66
N SER A 104 -4.45 -8.25 22.25
CA SER A 104 -5.45 -7.65 23.15
C SER A 104 -6.37 -6.63 22.47
N LYS A 105 -6.17 -6.32 21.18
CA LYS A 105 -6.94 -5.31 20.45
C LYS A 105 -8.03 -5.96 19.61
N PHE A 106 -9.17 -5.27 19.47
CA PHE A 106 -10.27 -5.71 18.62
C PHE A 106 -10.14 -5.09 17.24
N VAL A 107 -10.17 -5.93 16.20
CA VAL A 107 -10.06 -5.49 14.80
C VAL A 107 -11.34 -5.87 14.05
N THR A 108 -12.03 -4.88 13.48
CA THR A 108 -13.20 -5.08 12.64
C THR A 108 -12.84 -4.83 11.18
N LEU A 109 -12.96 -5.85 10.33
CA LEU A 109 -12.76 -5.76 8.88
C LEU A 109 -14.12 -5.69 8.16
N ILE A 110 -14.42 -4.54 7.56
CA ILE A 110 -15.67 -4.30 6.84
C ILE A 110 -15.45 -4.50 5.33
N HIS A 111 -16.29 -5.30 4.68
CA HIS A 111 -16.24 -5.49 3.23
C HIS A 111 -17.66 -5.66 2.63
N PRO A 112 -18.02 -5.01 1.52
CA PRO A 112 -19.37 -5.13 0.98
C PRO A 112 -19.71 -6.52 0.41
N ASN A 113 -18.71 -7.34 0.06
CA ASN A 113 -18.94 -8.65 -0.57
C ASN A 113 -18.68 -9.82 0.39
N LYS A 114 -19.26 -10.99 0.08
CA LYS A 114 -19.00 -12.25 0.79
C LYS A 114 -17.55 -12.76 0.66
N ASP A 115 -16.87 -12.45 -0.45
CA ASP A 115 -15.53 -12.95 -0.74
C ASP A 115 -14.50 -11.86 -0.43
N LEU A 116 -13.49 -12.24 0.36
CA LEU A 116 -12.37 -11.38 0.75
C LEU A 116 -11.19 -11.51 -0.21
N ALA A 117 -10.23 -10.60 -0.08
CA ALA A 117 -9.01 -10.45 -0.86
C ALA A 117 -9.25 -10.14 -2.34
N SER A 118 -9.88 -11.01 -3.11
CA SER A 118 -10.09 -10.76 -4.54
C SER A 118 -11.31 -11.50 -5.05
N LYS A 119 -12.00 -10.89 -6.03
CA LYS A 119 -13.05 -11.55 -6.83
C LYS A 119 -12.53 -12.77 -7.61
N ARG A 120 -11.21 -12.97 -7.69
CA ARG A 120 -10.61 -14.18 -8.28
C ARG A 120 -10.49 -15.34 -7.29
N TYR A 121 -10.59 -15.07 -5.98
CA TYR A 121 -10.43 -16.08 -4.93
C TYR A 121 -11.80 -16.54 -4.41
N THR A 122 -12.64 -17.11 -5.28
CA THR A 122 -14.04 -17.47 -4.95
C THR A 122 -14.20 -18.88 -4.39
N SER A 123 -13.12 -19.67 -4.29
CA SER A 123 -13.17 -21.01 -3.71
C SER A 123 -13.65 -20.94 -2.26
N GLU A 124 -14.74 -21.65 -1.95
CA GLU A 124 -15.31 -21.70 -0.61
C GLU A 124 -14.29 -22.20 0.42
N GLY A 125 -13.51 -23.23 0.08
CA GLY A 125 -12.47 -23.77 0.98
C GLY A 125 -11.41 -22.72 1.34
N PHE A 126 -10.98 -21.92 0.36
CA PHE A 126 -10.02 -20.85 0.59
C PHE A 126 -10.63 -19.70 1.42
N GLN A 127 -11.83 -19.24 1.07
CA GLN A 127 -12.53 -18.19 1.81
C GLN A 127 -12.82 -18.61 3.25
N ASN A 128 -13.27 -19.85 3.47
CA ASN A 128 -13.52 -20.39 4.81
C ASN A 128 -12.24 -20.49 5.62
N LYS A 129 -11.14 -20.95 5.02
CA LYS A 129 -9.82 -21.01 5.70
C LYS A 129 -9.31 -19.62 6.07
N MET A 130 -9.47 -18.64 5.18
CA MET A 130 -9.10 -17.24 5.44
C MET A 130 -9.93 -16.63 6.58
N LYS A 131 -11.26 -16.71 6.50
CA LYS A 131 -12.15 -16.20 7.57
C LYS A 131 -11.89 -16.89 8.91
N LYS A 132 -11.62 -18.20 8.91
CA LYS A 132 -11.24 -18.94 10.12
C LYS A 132 -9.91 -18.46 10.70
N ARG A 133 -8.91 -18.18 9.85
CA ARG A 133 -7.62 -17.60 10.27
C ARG A 133 -7.81 -16.20 10.86
N LEU A 134 -8.55 -15.32 10.19
CA LEU A 134 -8.85 -13.98 10.69
C LEU A 134 -9.57 -14.03 12.06
N LYS A 135 -10.58 -14.89 12.18
CA LYS A 135 -11.30 -15.08 13.45
C LYS A 135 -10.41 -15.64 14.57
N HIS A 136 -9.43 -16.49 14.24
CA HIS A 136 -8.47 -17.02 15.21
C HIS A 136 -7.60 -15.90 15.81
N PHE A 137 -7.24 -14.90 15.00
CA PHE A 137 -6.57 -13.67 15.45
C PHE A 137 -7.57 -12.59 15.88
N THR A 138 -8.74 -12.94 16.42
CA THR A 138 -9.73 -11.96 16.93
C THR A 138 -10.16 -10.86 15.96
N VAL A 139 -10.03 -11.08 14.64
CA VAL A 139 -10.57 -10.18 13.62
C VAL A 139 -12.04 -10.53 13.39
N GLU A 140 -12.92 -9.57 13.67
CA GLU A 140 -14.33 -9.65 13.30
C GLU A 140 -14.51 -9.20 11.85
N VAL A 141 -15.11 -10.05 11.01
CA VAL A 141 -15.38 -9.73 9.61
C VAL A 141 -16.85 -9.38 9.46
N VAL A 142 -17.13 -8.13 9.07
CA VAL A 142 -18.48 -7.64 8.77
C VAL A 142 -18.64 -7.55 7.27
N GLN A 143 -19.58 -8.34 6.73
CA GLN A 143 -19.82 -8.42 5.30
C GLN A 143 -21.20 -7.87 4.93
N GLY A 144 -21.30 -7.21 3.79
CA GLY A 144 -22.58 -6.87 3.17
C GLY A 144 -23.38 -8.14 2.84
N LYS A 145 -24.71 -8.05 2.93
CA LYS A 145 -25.64 -9.10 2.51
C LYS A 145 -25.65 -9.27 0.99
#